data_AF-A0A453S5Z8-F1
#
_entry.id   AF-A0A453S5Z8-F1
#
_cell.length_a   1.000
_cell.length_b   1.000
_cell.length_c   1.000
_cell.angle_alpha   90.00
_cell.angle_beta   90.00
_cell.angle_gamma   90.00
#
_symmetry.space_group_name_H-M   'P 1'
#
loop_
_entity.id
_entity.type
_entity.pdbx_description
1 polymer ?
#
loop_
_entity_poly.entity_id
_entity_poly.type
_entity_poly.pdbx_seq_one_letter_code
_entity_poly.pdbx_strand_id
1 'polypeptide(L)'
;MQTYLQSATLRIEETRVKSRDTDQWMSYRLLPDNLKERIRRYEQYRWQETSGVDEEHLLMNLPKDLRRAIKRHLCLSLLKRVPMFEKMDDQLLNALCDCLKPVLYTEGGCIVREGDPVNEMFFITRGNLMSMTTNGGKTGFFNSDVLKSGDFCGEELLTWALDPNSATSLPISTRTVKSMSEVEAFALMAEDLKFVATQFRRLHSKQLRHTFRFYSQQWRTWAACFIQAAWHRCCRKKMEDALREKEERLQLAIVNDGSTSLSFGAAIYASRFARNMMRILRRNATRKARLQERVPARLLQKPAEPNFSAEEQ
;
A
#
# COMPACT_ATOMS: atom_id res chain seq x y z
N MET A 1 -14.32 42.49 28.83
CA MET A 1 -12.94 42.40 28.33
C MET A 1 -12.00 41.70 29.33
N GLN A 2 -12.12 41.97 30.64
CA GLN A 2 -11.30 41.35 31.70
C GLN A 2 -11.50 39.83 31.87
N THR A 3 -12.72 39.32 31.71
CA THR A 3 -13.05 37.88 31.78
C THR A 3 -12.46 37.08 30.61
N TYR A 4 -12.39 37.68 29.42
CA TYR A 4 -11.74 37.06 28.25
C TYR A 4 -10.23 36.92 28.47
N LEU A 5 -9.57 37.98 28.96
CA LEU A 5 -8.14 37.93 29.30
C LEU A 5 -7.85 36.88 30.37
N GLN A 6 -8.68 36.81 31.42
CA GLN A 6 -8.57 35.78 32.47
C GLN A 6 -8.74 34.36 31.89
N SER A 7 -9.72 34.15 31.01
CA SER A 7 -9.95 32.85 30.38
C SER A 7 -8.81 32.42 29.43
N ALA A 8 -8.22 33.37 28.71
CA ALA A 8 -7.08 33.12 27.83
C ALA A 8 -5.82 32.79 28.66
N THR A 9 -5.59 33.50 29.77
CA THR A 9 -4.47 33.20 30.67
C THR A 9 -4.61 31.83 31.34
N LEU A 10 -5.83 31.41 31.70
CA LEU A 10 -6.05 30.09 32.31
C LEU A 10 -5.66 28.95 31.36
N ARG A 11 -6.02 29.04 30.07
CA ARG A 11 -5.64 28.02 29.08
C ARG A 11 -4.14 27.97 28.80
N ILE A 12 -3.48 29.14 28.82
CA ILE A 12 -2.03 29.23 28.65
C ILE A 12 -1.32 28.64 29.88
N GLU A 13 -1.83 28.87 31.08
CA GLU A 13 -1.25 28.28 32.28
C GLU A 13 -1.49 26.77 32.37
N GLU A 14 -2.67 26.28 31.98
CA GLU A 14 -2.96 24.85 31.93
C GLU A 14 -2.00 24.10 30.99
N THR A 15 -1.70 24.67 29.83
CA THR A 15 -0.71 24.09 28.91
C THR A 15 0.70 24.13 29.42
N ARG A 16 1.08 25.23 30.09
CA ARG A 16 2.39 25.35 30.73
C ARG A 16 2.59 24.29 31.80
N VAL A 17 1.59 24.05 32.63
CA VAL A 17 1.62 22.99 33.65
C VAL A 17 1.76 21.63 32.98
N LYS A 18 0.88 21.29 32.01
CA LYS A 18 0.96 20.04 31.25
C LYS A 18 2.34 19.83 30.60
N SER A 19 2.91 20.86 29.98
CA SER A 19 4.25 20.80 29.38
C SER A 19 5.32 20.51 30.43
N ARG A 20 5.29 21.18 31.60
CA ARG A 20 6.25 20.94 32.69
C ARG A 20 6.16 19.53 33.23
N ASP A 21 4.94 19.02 33.43
CA ASP A 21 4.72 17.67 33.92
C ASP A 21 5.24 16.62 32.94
N THR A 22 5.00 16.83 31.63
CA THR A 22 5.56 15.95 30.59
C THR A 22 7.10 15.99 30.58
N ASP A 23 7.71 17.17 30.68
CA ASP A 23 9.17 17.33 30.72
C ASP A 23 9.80 16.68 31.96
N GLN A 24 9.17 16.85 33.12
CA GLN A 24 9.60 16.21 34.35
C GLN A 24 9.51 14.69 34.25
N TRP A 25 8.40 14.17 33.72
CA TRP A 25 8.21 12.73 33.50
C TRP A 25 9.23 12.16 32.51
N MET A 26 9.49 12.85 31.39
CA MET A 26 10.49 12.44 30.40
C MET A 26 11.90 12.42 30.98
N SER A 27 12.23 13.40 31.83
CA SER A 27 13.53 13.50 32.50
C SER A 27 13.70 12.39 33.55
N TYR A 28 12.66 12.13 34.35
CA TYR A 28 12.65 11.05 35.33
C TYR A 28 12.83 9.66 34.68
N ARG A 29 12.27 9.46 33.49
CA ARG A 29 12.44 8.22 32.69
C ARG A 29 13.74 8.17 31.88
N LEU A 30 14.60 9.19 31.98
CA LEU A 30 15.87 9.28 31.27
C LEU A 30 15.73 9.08 29.76
N LEU A 31 14.66 9.63 29.17
CA LEU A 31 14.43 9.48 27.73
C LEU A 31 15.58 10.14 26.93
N PRO A 32 15.99 9.55 25.79
CA PRO A 32 16.91 10.18 24.86
C PRO A 32 16.39 11.53 24.35
N ASP A 33 17.29 12.49 24.10
CA ASP A 33 16.88 13.85 23.73
C ASP A 33 16.14 13.90 22.39
N ASN A 34 16.48 13.05 21.44
CA ASN A 34 15.74 12.93 20.18
C ASN A 34 14.28 12.49 20.39
N LEU A 35 14.01 11.66 21.40
CA LEU A 35 12.66 11.23 21.74
C LEU A 35 11.90 12.34 22.46
N LYS A 36 12.57 13.06 23.38
CA LYS A 36 11.99 14.24 24.05
C LYS A 36 11.56 15.31 23.05
N GLU A 37 12.43 15.62 22.08
CA GLU A 37 12.13 16.60 21.03
C GLU A 37 10.93 16.18 20.17
N ARG A 38 10.83 14.89 19.82
CA ARG A 38 9.67 14.36 19.08
C ARG A 38 8.39 14.46 19.88
N ILE A 39 8.41 14.15 21.17
CA ILE A 39 7.25 14.28 22.06
C ILE A 39 6.82 15.74 22.15
N ARG A 40 7.77 16.68 22.37
CA ARG A 40 7.47 18.12 22.41
C ARG A 40 6.86 18.64 21.11
N ARG A 41 7.38 18.20 19.96
CA ARG A 41 6.82 18.56 18.65
C ARG A 41 5.38 18.05 18.51
N TYR A 42 5.13 16.81 18.91
CA TYR A 42 3.78 16.23 18.88
C TYR A 42 2.81 17.00 19.77
N GLU A 43 3.19 17.31 21.02
CA GLU A 43 2.35 18.08 21.94
C GLU A 43 2.06 19.48 21.41
N GLN A 44 3.07 20.14 20.84
CA GLN A 44 2.91 21.46 20.22
C GLN A 44 1.97 21.40 19.02
N TYR A 45 2.13 20.41 18.13
CA TYR A 45 1.25 20.23 16.98
C TYR A 45 -0.19 19.94 17.42
N ARG A 46 -0.38 18.98 18.33
CA ARG A 46 -1.70 18.65 18.90
C ARG A 46 -2.36 19.87 19.50
N TRP A 47 -1.62 20.70 20.24
CA TRP A 47 -2.15 21.94 20.81
C TRP A 47 -2.56 22.96 19.75
N GLN A 48 -1.76 23.14 18.71
CA GLN A 48 -2.07 24.05 17.60
C GLN A 48 -3.35 23.62 16.87
N GLU A 49 -3.51 22.33 16.61
CA GLU A 49 -4.64 21.82 15.83
C GLU A 49 -5.93 21.76 16.65
N THR A 50 -5.87 21.21 17.87
CA THR A 50 -7.07 21.05 18.72
C THR A 50 -7.38 22.28 19.57
N SER A 51 -6.51 23.30 19.59
CA SER A 51 -6.58 24.42 20.55
C SER A 51 -6.72 23.98 22.01
N GLY A 52 -6.26 22.77 22.33
CA GLY A 52 -6.39 22.17 23.66
C GLY A 52 -7.71 21.50 23.98
N VAL A 53 -8.62 21.41 23.01
CA VAL A 53 -9.92 20.77 23.22
C VAL A 53 -9.74 19.26 23.07
N ASP A 54 -10.10 18.54 24.12
CA ASP A 54 -10.28 17.10 24.04
C ASP A 54 -11.58 16.82 23.28
N GLU A 55 -11.47 16.52 21.98
CA GLU A 55 -12.60 16.25 21.10
C GLU A 55 -13.43 15.04 21.57
N GLU A 56 -12.80 14.00 22.11
CA GLU A 56 -13.51 12.83 22.60
C GLU A 56 -14.35 13.20 23.83
N HIS A 57 -13.76 13.90 24.79
CA HIS A 57 -14.47 14.37 25.97
C HIS A 57 -15.60 15.36 25.62
N LEU A 58 -15.36 16.28 24.68
CA LEU A 58 -16.38 17.20 24.19
C LEU A 58 -17.58 16.44 23.61
N LEU A 59 -17.32 15.43 22.76
CA LEU A 59 -18.36 14.61 22.17
C LEU A 59 -19.08 13.73 23.20
N MET A 60 -18.40 13.27 24.26
CA MET A 60 -19.02 12.48 25.34
C MET A 60 -20.03 13.29 26.17
N ASN A 61 -19.83 14.60 26.30
CA ASN A 61 -20.75 15.49 27.01
C ASN A 61 -22.03 15.81 26.22
N LEU A 62 -22.07 15.46 24.94
CA LEU A 62 -23.24 15.68 24.09
C LEU A 62 -24.20 14.48 24.12
N PRO A 63 -25.51 14.73 23.99
CA PRO A 63 -26.50 13.69 23.68
C PRO A 63 -26.09 12.80 22.51
N LYS A 64 -26.49 11.52 22.58
CA LYS A 64 -26.06 10.47 21.65
C LYS A 64 -26.43 10.76 20.19
N ASP A 65 -27.57 11.39 19.96
CA ASP A 65 -28.06 11.83 18.66
C ASP A 65 -27.17 12.92 18.05
N LEU A 66 -26.82 13.96 18.82
CA LEU A 66 -25.91 15.03 18.38
C LEU A 66 -24.51 14.49 18.10
N ARG A 67 -23.98 13.65 19.00
CA ARG A 67 -22.68 13.01 18.83
C ARG A 67 -22.60 12.22 17.51
N ARG A 68 -23.64 11.44 17.21
CA ARG A 68 -23.74 10.68 15.95
C ARG A 68 -23.83 11.57 14.73
N ALA A 69 -24.61 12.65 14.80
CA ALA A 69 -24.73 13.60 13.70
C ALA A 69 -23.38 14.25 13.37
N ILE A 70 -22.63 14.66 14.40
CA ILE A 70 -21.29 15.23 14.24
C ILE A 70 -20.32 14.19 13.66
N LYS A 71 -20.23 13.00 14.23
CA LYS A 71 -19.35 11.94 13.72
C LYS A 71 -19.67 11.58 12.26
N ARG A 72 -20.95 11.45 11.91
CA ARG A 72 -21.37 11.20 10.53
C ARG A 72 -20.95 12.35 9.61
N HIS A 73 -21.12 13.60 10.03
CA HIS A 73 -20.70 14.76 9.21
C HIS A 73 -19.21 14.76 8.93
N LEU A 74 -18.38 14.46 9.93
CA LEU A 74 -16.92 14.45 9.81
C LEU A 74 -16.40 13.24 8.99
N CYS A 75 -16.98 12.07 9.20
CA CYS A 75 -16.39 10.80 8.75
C CYS A 75 -17.01 10.22 7.46
N LEU A 76 -18.28 10.51 7.17
CA LEU A 76 -19.01 9.81 6.10
C LEU A 76 -18.36 10.01 4.73
N SER A 77 -17.87 11.21 4.45
CA SER A 77 -17.19 11.53 3.19
C SER A 77 -15.89 10.74 3.03
N LEU A 78 -15.16 10.50 4.12
CA LEU A 78 -13.92 9.72 4.14
C LEU A 78 -14.20 8.24 3.88
N LEU A 79 -15.21 7.67 4.55
CA LEU A 79 -15.60 6.28 4.35
C LEU A 79 -16.06 6.05 2.91
N LYS A 80 -16.90 6.92 2.34
CA LYS A 80 -17.40 6.78 0.97
C LYS A 80 -16.30 6.85 -0.11
N ARG A 81 -15.10 7.38 0.20
CA ARG A 81 -13.96 7.30 -0.71
C ARG A 81 -13.41 5.89 -0.85
N VAL A 82 -13.66 5.02 0.14
CA VAL A 82 -13.35 3.59 0.01
C VAL A 82 -14.49 2.96 -0.81
N PRO A 83 -14.20 2.46 -2.02
CA PRO A 83 -15.22 1.98 -2.96
C PRO A 83 -16.02 0.78 -2.44
N MET A 84 -15.48 0.09 -1.45
CA MET A 84 -16.17 -0.99 -0.75
C MET A 84 -17.27 -0.46 0.18
N PHE A 85 -17.01 0.66 0.87
CA PHE A 85 -17.95 1.30 1.80
C PHE A 85 -19.03 2.10 1.07
N GLU A 86 -18.75 2.61 -0.12
CA GLU A 86 -19.75 3.33 -0.93
C GLU A 86 -21.02 2.49 -1.19
N LYS A 87 -20.87 1.17 -1.33
CA LYS A 87 -21.97 0.23 -1.60
C LYS A 87 -22.63 -0.34 -0.36
N MET A 88 -22.20 0.10 0.82
CA MET A 88 -22.74 -0.39 2.10
C MET A 88 -24.00 0.38 2.48
N ASP A 89 -24.88 -0.31 3.21
CA ASP A 89 -26.09 0.28 3.76
C ASP A 89 -25.75 1.43 4.72
N ASP A 90 -26.60 2.46 4.76
CA ASP A 90 -26.39 3.65 5.60
C ASP A 90 -26.25 3.30 7.10
N GLN A 91 -26.94 2.25 7.56
CA GLN A 91 -26.82 1.75 8.94
C GLN A 91 -25.39 1.28 9.24
N LEU A 92 -24.75 0.62 8.27
CA LEU A 92 -23.40 0.12 8.41
C LEU A 92 -22.38 1.27 8.38
N LEU A 93 -22.57 2.21 7.46
CA LEU A 93 -21.76 3.43 7.40
C LEU A 93 -21.87 4.24 8.70
N ASN A 94 -23.06 4.31 9.30
CA ASN A 94 -23.23 4.94 10.61
C ASN A 94 -22.45 4.23 11.71
N ALA A 95 -22.47 2.89 11.75
CA ALA A 95 -21.70 2.13 12.72
C ALA A 95 -20.19 2.36 12.55
N LEU A 96 -19.69 2.37 11.31
CA LEU A 96 -18.28 2.68 11.03
C LEU A 96 -17.90 4.11 11.41
N CYS A 97 -18.77 5.10 11.15
CA CYS A 97 -18.58 6.48 11.60
C CYS A 97 -18.45 6.58 13.13
N ASP A 98 -19.21 5.78 13.88
CA ASP A 98 -19.17 5.77 15.34
C ASP A 98 -17.82 5.21 15.87
N CYS A 99 -17.17 4.31 15.12
CA CYS A 99 -15.90 3.67 15.48
C CYS A 99 -14.63 4.47 15.11
N LEU A 100 -14.73 5.42 14.15
CA LEU A 100 -13.59 6.23 13.75
C LEU A 100 -13.11 7.15 14.88
N LYS A 101 -11.79 7.25 15.03
CA LYS A 101 -11.10 8.10 16.01
C LYS A 101 -10.10 9.04 15.32
N PRO A 102 -10.04 10.32 15.69
CA PRO A 102 -9.02 11.23 15.16
C PRO A 102 -7.63 10.81 15.63
N VAL A 103 -6.64 10.88 14.73
CA VAL A 103 -5.23 10.61 15.00
C VAL A 103 -4.35 11.66 14.34
N LEU A 104 -3.24 12.00 14.99
CA LEU A 104 -2.26 12.97 14.51
C LEU A 104 -0.90 12.31 14.40
N TYR A 105 -0.19 12.60 13.31
CA TYR A 105 1.19 12.13 13.11
C TYR A 105 2.12 13.30 12.81
N THR A 106 3.23 13.35 13.53
CA THR A 106 4.28 14.36 13.28
C THR A 106 5.11 14.03 12.05
N GLU A 107 5.71 15.03 11.42
CA GLU A 107 6.64 14.84 10.30
C GLU A 107 7.77 13.84 10.63
N GLY A 108 8.08 12.94 9.68
CA GLY A 108 9.10 11.91 9.81
C GLY A 108 8.70 10.72 10.68
N GLY A 109 7.49 10.73 11.22
CA GLY A 109 6.87 9.61 11.94
C GLY A 109 6.71 8.38 11.04
N CYS A 110 7.01 7.21 11.59
CA CYS A 110 6.73 5.94 10.92
C CYS A 110 5.39 5.41 11.46
N ILE A 111 4.38 5.31 10.61
CA ILE A 111 3.03 4.89 11.00
C ILE A 111 2.97 3.36 11.02
N VAL A 112 3.40 2.72 9.92
CA VAL A 112 3.49 1.27 9.80
C VAL A 112 4.75 0.91 9.04
N ARG A 113 5.39 -0.22 9.37
CA ARG A 113 6.49 -0.77 8.57
C ARG A 113 6.01 -1.99 7.80
N GLU A 114 6.64 -2.21 6.65
CA GLU A 114 6.45 -3.45 5.91
C GLU A 114 6.86 -4.63 6.79
N GLY A 115 5.98 -5.61 6.94
CA GLY A 115 6.18 -6.75 7.84
C GLY A 115 5.50 -6.63 9.22
N ASP A 116 5.07 -5.44 9.63
CA ASP A 116 4.38 -5.25 10.90
C ASP A 116 2.90 -5.66 10.80
N PRO A 117 2.27 -6.11 11.89
CA PRO A 117 0.82 -6.34 11.92
C PRO A 117 0.05 -5.03 11.71
N VAL A 118 -0.98 -5.08 10.86
CA VAL A 118 -1.88 -3.94 10.62
C VAL A 118 -2.97 -3.94 11.66
N ASN A 119 -2.91 -2.99 12.60
CA ASN A 119 -3.88 -2.88 13.71
C ASN A 119 -5.02 -1.91 13.41
N GLU A 120 -4.80 -0.99 12.47
CA GLU A 120 -5.72 0.09 12.15
C GLU A 120 -5.67 0.42 10.66
N MET A 121 -6.82 0.85 10.13
CA MET A 121 -6.96 1.45 8.81
C MET A 121 -7.12 2.96 9.01
N PHE A 122 -6.31 3.77 8.33
CA PHE A 122 -6.35 5.22 8.49
C PHE A 122 -6.75 5.96 7.21
N PHE A 123 -7.46 7.07 7.39
CA PHE A 123 -8.04 7.93 6.35
C PHE A 123 -7.45 9.32 6.49
N ILE A 124 -6.67 9.76 5.51
CA ILE A 124 -5.95 11.03 5.59
C ILE A 124 -6.93 12.17 5.39
N THR A 125 -6.98 13.14 6.28
CA THR A 125 -7.76 14.38 6.09
C THR A 125 -6.84 15.50 5.61
N ARG A 126 -5.67 15.65 6.24
CA ARG A 126 -4.66 16.65 5.91
C ARG A 126 -3.25 16.08 5.99
N GLY A 127 -2.35 16.67 5.20
CA GLY A 127 -0.95 16.27 5.14
C GLY A 127 -0.66 15.22 4.07
N ASN A 128 0.61 14.82 3.99
CA ASN A 128 1.10 13.86 3.00
C ASN A 128 1.87 12.73 3.68
N LEU A 129 1.64 11.51 3.19
CA LEU A 129 2.38 10.32 3.61
C LEU A 129 3.14 9.74 2.43
N MET A 130 4.33 9.20 2.70
CA MET A 130 5.08 8.39 1.75
C MET A 130 4.82 6.92 2.03
N SER A 131 4.29 6.21 1.04
CA SER A 131 4.07 4.76 1.06
C SER A 131 5.14 4.10 0.21
N MET A 132 5.94 3.20 0.81
CA MET A 132 7.02 2.49 0.11
C MET A 132 6.93 0.98 0.34
N THR A 133 7.22 0.18 -0.69
CA THR A 133 7.26 -1.28 -0.58
C THR A 133 8.52 -1.83 -1.24
N THR A 134 9.14 -2.79 -0.55
CA THR A 134 10.29 -3.58 -1.02
C THR A 134 9.88 -5.00 -1.41
N ASN A 135 8.58 -5.33 -1.30
CA ASN A 135 8.02 -6.65 -1.57
C ASN A 135 8.76 -7.77 -0.82
N GLY A 136 8.95 -7.56 0.48
CA GLY A 136 9.68 -8.44 1.39
C GLY A 136 11.20 -8.36 1.20
N GLY A 137 11.76 -7.17 0.96
CA GLY A 137 13.21 -6.97 0.85
C GLY A 137 13.84 -7.51 -0.44
N LYS A 138 13.06 -7.62 -1.53
CA LYS A 138 13.58 -8.14 -2.81
C LYS A 138 14.54 -7.14 -3.46
N THR A 139 15.73 -7.63 -3.83
CA THR A 139 16.77 -6.79 -4.46
C THR A 139 16.29 -6.24 -5.81
N GLY A 140 16.36 -4.92 -5.97
CA GLY A 140 15.95 -4.22 -7.19
C GLY A 140 14.44 -3.98 -7.34
N PHE A 141 13.64 -4.28 -6.31
CA PHE A 141 12.23 -3.91 -6.25
C PHE A 141 12.02 -2.79 -5.21
N PHE A 142 11.62 -1.62 -5.68
CA PHE A 142 11.26 -0.49 -4.83
C PHE A 142 10.13 0.26 -5.52
N ASN A 143 8.96 0.29 -4.88
CA ASN A 143 7.84 1.11 -5.33
C ASN A 143 7.52 2.11 -4.23
N SER A 144 7.36 3.38 -4.60
CA SER A 144 7.02 4.46 -3.69
C SER A 144 5.91 5.31 -4.28
N ASP A 145 4.96 5.68 -3.44
CA ASP A 145 3.83 6.53 -3.79
C ASP A 145 3.59 7.57 -2.68
N VAL A 146 2.95 8.68 -3.03
CA VAL A 146 2.62 9.76 -2.08
C VAL A 146 1.11 9.77 -1.88
N LEU A 147 0.69 9.42 -0.66
CA LEU A 147 -0.71 9.48 -0.23
C LEU A 147 -1.04 10.90 0.25
N LYS A 148 -2.15 11.44 -0.22
CA LYS A 148 -2.61 12.81 0.04
C LYS A 148 -3.98 12.79 0.74
N SER A 149 -4.52 13.98 1.00
CA SER A 149 -5.85 14.17 1.58
C SER A 149 -6.95 13.34 0.90
N GLY A 150 -7.51 12.44 1.71
CA GLY A 150 -8.56 11.48 1.45
C GLY A 150 -8.16 10.23 0.68
N ASP A 151 -6.85 9.98 0.57
CA ASP A 151 -6.34 8.62 0.43
C ASP A 151 -6.43 7.88 1.77
N PHE A 152 -6.27 6.56 1.72
CA PHE A 152 -6.33 5.68 2.89
C PHE A 152 -5.26 4.59 2.83
N CYS A 153 -5.01 3.95 3.97
CA CYS A 153 -4.08 2.83 4.10
C CYS A 153 -4.57 1.83 5.13
N GLY A 154 -4.11 0.58 5.04
CA GLY A 154 -4.56 -0.53 5.87
C GLY A 154 -5.67 -1.33 5.19
N GLU A 155 -5.73 -1.30 3.85
CA GLU A 155 -6.72 -2.05 3.07
C GLU A 155 -6.63 -3.57 3.27
N GLU A 156 -5.51 -4.06 3.78
CA GLU A 156 -5.32 -5.46 4.20
C GLU A 156 -6.38 -5.89 5.23
N LEU A 157 -6.78 -4.97 6.12
CA LEU A 157 -7.81 -5.22 7.12
C LEU A 157 -9.19 -5.48 6.53
N LEU A 158 -9.49 -4.95 5.34
CA LEU A 158 -10.79 -5.16 4.70
C LEU A 158 -11.00 -6.63 4.34
N THR A 159 -9.96 -7.29 3.82
CA THR A 159 -10.03 -8.73 3.49
C THR A 159 -10.09 -9.58 4.75
N TRP A 160 -9.24 -9.27 5.73
CA TRP A 160 -9.23 -9.99 7.00
C TRP A 160 -10.56 -9.85 7.76
N ALA A 161 -11.16 -8.66 7.77
CA ALA A 161 -12.42 -8.43 8.46
C ALA A 161 -13.59 -9.20 7.81
N LEU A 162 -13.59 -9.30 6.47
CA LEU A 162 -14.63 -9.97 5.72
C LEU A 162 -14.49 -11.50 5.66
N ASP A 163 -13.31 -12.06 5.92
CA ASP A 163 -13.15 -13.51 5.94
C ASP A 163 -13.73 -14.11 7.25
N PRO A 164 -14.77 -14.95 7.19
CA PRO A 164 -15.35 -15.56 8.39
C PRO A 164 -14.36 -16.49 9.12
N ASN A 165 -13.38 -17.05 8.39
CA ASN A 165 -12.38 -17.98 8.91
C ASN A 165 -11.03 -17.29 9.19
N SER A 166 -10.97 -15.95 9.12
CA SER A 166 -9.75 -15.22 9.43
C SER A 166 -9.25 -15.61 10.82
N ALA A 167 -7.97 -15.99 10.92
CA ALA A 167 -7.32 -16.19 12.19
C ALA A 167 -7.43 -14.93 13.07
N THR A 168 -7.38 -15.11 14.40
CA THR A 168 -7.24 -14.01 15.38
C THR A 168 -5.99 -13.15 15.10
N SER A 169 -5.02 -13.70 14.35
CA SER A 169 -3.85 -12.96 13.90
C SER A 169 -4.21 -11.88 12.88
N LEU A 170 -3.68 -10.68 13.12
CA LEU A 170 -3.82 -9.56 12.20
C LEU A 170 -3.02 -9.78 10.90
N PRO A 171 -3.46 -9.18 9.79
CA PRO A 171 -2.74 -9.25 8.53
C PRO A 171 -1.43 -8.44 8.63
N ILE A 172 -0.44 -8.86 7.85
CA ILE A 172 0.87 -8.22 7.78
C ILE A 172 0.85 -7.08 6.76
N SER A 173 1.42 -5.94 7.12
CA SER A 173 1.55 -4.78 6.24
C SER A 173 2.48 -5.08 5.08
N THR A 174 2.06 -4.71 3.87
CA THR A 174 2.89 -4.88 2.65
C THR A 174 3.74 -3.68 2.29
N ARG A 175 3.65 -2.61 3.08
CA ARG A 175 4.33 -1.35 2.84
C ARG A 175 4.75 -0.66 4.14
N THR A 176 5.82 0.11 4.04
CA THR A 176 6.18 1.08 5.07
C THR A 176 5.55 2.42 4.73
N VAL A 177 4.84 3.01 5.69
CA VAL A 177 4.23 4.33 5.54
C VAL A 177 4.84 5.30 6.54
N LYS A 178 5.33 6.43 6.03
CA LYS A 178 5.95 7.49 6.82
C LYS A 178 5.29 8.82 6.52
N SER A 179 5.18 9.67 7.53
CA SER A 179 4.69 11.04 7.37
C SER A 179 5.76 11.94 6.76
N MET A 180 5.39 12.64 5.69
CA MET A 180 6.22 13.65 5.02
C MET A 180 5.96 15.06 5.55
N SER A 181 4.80 15.27 6.17
CA SER A 181 4.40 16.49 6.85
C SER A 181 3.69 16.13 8.15
N GLU A 182 3.32 17.12 8.95
CA GLU A 182 2.27 16.95 9.96
C GLU A 182 0.99 16.46 9.26
N VAL A 183 0.37 15.41 9.81
CA VAL A 183 -0.76 14.71 9.21
C VAL A 183 -1.89 14.56 10.21
N GLU A 184 -3.09 14.94 9.78
CA GLU A 184 -4.34 14.57 10.42
C GLU A 184 -4.97 13.40 9.66
N ALA A 185 -5.47 12.44 10.42
CA ALA A 185 -6.22 11.33 9.87
C ALA A 185 -7.29 10.86 10.85
N PHE A 186 -8.20 10.03 10.36
CA PHE A 186 -9.03 9.19 11.22
C PHE A 186 -8.53 7.75 11.16
N ALA A 187 -8.50 7.06 12.29
CA ALA A 187 -8.17 5.64 12.39
C ALA A 187 -9.42 4.80 12.70
N LEU A 188 -9.55 3.67 12.03
CA LEU A 188 -10.53 2.62 12.27
C LEU A 188 -9.78 1.37 12.72
N MET A 189 -10.01 0.94 13.96
CA MET A 189 -9.33 -0.22 14.53
C MET A 189 -9.77 -1.51 13.85
N ALA A 190 -8.87 -2.49 13.78
CA ALA A 190 -9.14 -3.81 13.24
C ALA A 190 -10.32 -4.49 13.97
N GLU A 191 -10.34 -4.42 15.29
CA GLU A 191 -11.39 -5.03 16.12
C GLU A 191 -12.78 -4.43 15.83
N ASP A 192 -12.85 -3.11 15.73
CA ASP A 192 -14.09 -2.39 15.40
C ASP A 192 -14.57 -2.75 13.99
N LEU A 193 -13.66 -2.77 13.00
CA LEU A 193 -14.00 -3.17 11.64
C LEU A 193 -14.48 -4.63 11.59
N LYS A 194 -13.84 -5.54 12.33
CA LYS A 194 -14.24 -6.95 12.40
C LYS A 194 -15.61 -7.10 13.04
N PHE A 195 -15.84 -6.41 14.15
CA PHE A 195 -17.13 -6.39 14.83
C PHE A 195 -18.22 -5.96 13.86
N VAL A 196 -18.03 -4.83 13.18
CA VAL A 196 -18.98 -4.32 12.20
C VAL A 196 -19.15 -5.28 11.02
N ALA A 197 -18.08 -5.88 10.49
CA ALA A 197 -18.18 -6.84 9.40
C ALA A 197 -18.95 -8.12 9.78
N THR A 198 -18.76 -8.62 11.00
CA THR A 198 -19.42 -9.86 11.48
C THR A 198 -20.91 -9.67 11.72
N GLN A 199 -21.34 -8.51 12.22
CA GLN A 199 -22.75 -8.20 12.44
C GLN A 199 -23.54 -8.08 11.13
N PHE A 200 -22.86 -7.72 10.04
CA PHE A 200 -23.48 -7.42 8.75
C PHE A 200 -22.95 -8.32 7.63
N ARG A 201 -23.07 -9.65 7.79
CA ARG A 201 -22.63 -10.70 6.83
C ARG A 201 -23.14 -10.56 5.38
N ARG A 202 -24.05 -9.62 5.09
CA ARG A 202 -24.53 -9.31 3.74
C ARG A 202 -23.48 -8.65 2.84
N LEU A 203 -22.30 -8.34 3.37
CA LEU A 203 -21.16 -7.78 2.63
C LEU A 203 -20.49 -8.75 1.64
N HIS A 204 -21.01 -9.97 1.47
CA HIS A 204 -20.40 -11.00 0.60
C HIS A 204 -21.00 -11.01 -0.81
N SER A 205 -20.94 -9.87 -1.51
CA SER A 205 -21.33 -9.81 -2.93
C SER A 205 -20.15 -10.13 -3.85
N LYS A 206 -20.39 -10.88 -4.95
CA LYS A 206 -19.41 -11.10 -6.03
C LYS A 206 -18.84 -9.77 -6.57
N GLN A 207 -19.62 -8.69 -6.51
CA GLN A 207 -19.19 -7.36 -6.93
C GLN A 207 -18.07 -6.78 -6.04
N LEU A 208 -18.10 -7.08 -4.74
CA LEU A 208 -17.10 -6.60 -3.77
C LEU A 208 -15.75 -7.32 -3.97
N ARG A 209 -15.74 -8.56 -4.49
CA ARG A 209 -14.52 -9.27 -4.90
C ARG A 209 -13.75 -8.50 -5.97
N HIS A 210 -14.45 -8.01 -6.99
CA HIS A 210 -13.83 -7.24 -8.07
C HIS A 210 -13.33 -5.88 -7.59
N THR A 211 -14.12 -5.18 -6.77
CA THR A 211 -13.70 -3.93 -6.14
C THR A 211 -12.43 -4.15 -5.32
N PHE A 212 -12.37 -5.20 -4.49
CA PHE A 212 -11.19 -5.51 -3.68
C PHE A 212 -9.94 -5.75 -4.55
N ARG A 213 -10.04 -6.61 -5.58
CA ARG A 213 -8.93 -6.87 -6.51
C ARG A 213 -8.44 -5.59 -7.21
N PHE A 214 -9.35 -4.67 -7.53
CA PHE A 214 -8.99 -3.45 -8.23
C PHE A 214 -8.32 -2.41 -7.32
N TYR A 215 -8.71 -2.31 -6.03
CA TYR A 215 -8.20 -1.28 -5.12
C TYR A 215 -7.07 -1.76 -4.21
N SER A 216 -6.90 -3.07 -4.02
CA SER A 216 -5.77 -3.62 -3.27
C SER A 216 -4.45 -3.41 -4.01
N GLN A 217 -3.49 -2.75 -3.36
CA GLN A 217 -2.16 -2.50 -3.94
C GLN A 217 -1.39 -3.79 -4.22
N GLN A 218 -1.61 -4.84 -3.43
CA GLN A 218 -1.01 -6.16 -3.64
C GLN A 218 -1.48 -6.77 -4.97
N TRP A 219 -2.79 -6.71 -5.24
CA TRP A 219 -3.36 -7.20 -6.49
C TRP A 219 -2.92 -6.37 -7.70
N ARG A 220 -2.83 -5.04 -7.56
CA ARG A 220 -2.28 -4.15 -8.61
C ARG A 220 -0.82 -4.50 -8.92
N THR A 221 0.00 -4.67 -7.90
CA THR A 221 1.42 -5.03 -8.04
C THR A 221 1.57 -6.40 -8.68
N TRP A 222 0.80 -7.40 -8.23
CA TRP A 222 0.80 -8.73 -8.83
C TRP A 222 0.36 -8.70 -10.30
N ALA A 223 -0.72 -7.98 -10.63
CA ALA A 223 -1.20 -7.84 -12.00
C ALA A 223 -0.16 -7.16 -12.90
N ALA A 224 0.48 -6.10 -12.42
CA ALA A 224 1.57 -5.43 -13.15
C ALA A 224 2.74 -6.38 -13.40
N CYS A 225 3.19 -7.12 -12.38
CA CYS A 225 4.27 -8.12 -12.52
C CYS A 225 3.89 -9.25 -13.48
N PHE A 226 2.63 -9.71 -13.45
CA PHE A 226 2.13 -10.75 -14.34
C PHE A 226 2.13 -10.27 -15.80
N ILE A 227 1.63 -9.06 -16.06
CA ILE A 227 1.64 -8.45 -17.39
C ILE A 227 3.09 -8.25 -17.88
N GLN A 228 3.98 -7.75 -17.03
CA GLN A 228 5.40 -7.60 -17.35
C GLN A 228 6.05 -8.94 -17.71
N ALA A 229 5.78 -10.00 -16.94
CA ALA A 229 6.30 -11.33 -17.23
C ALA A 229 5.75 -11.90 -18.55
N ALA A 230 4.46 -11.71 -18.83
CA ALA A 230 3.85 -12.11 -20.09
C ALA A 230 4.43 -11.33 -21.29
N TRP A 231 4.62 -10.02 -21.14
CA TRP A 231 5.28 -9.18 -22.13
C TRP A 231 6.71 -9.63 -22.40
N HIS A 232 7.51 -9.85 -21.35
CA HIS A 232 8.88 -10.35 -21.49
C HIS A 232 8.92 -11.71 -22.19
N ARG A 233 7.97 -12.61 -21.89
CA ARG A 233 7.83 -13.89 -22.59
C ARG A 233 7.51 -13.71 -24.07
N CYS A 234 6.59 -12.80 -24.40
CA CYS A 234 6.25 -12.48 -25.78
C CYS A 234 7.45 -11.88 -26.54
N CYS A 235 8.17 -10.93 -25.94
CA CYS A 235 9.37 -10.34 -26.50
C CYS A 235 10.47 -11.37 -26.75
N ARG A 236 10.69 -12.30 -25.82
CA ARG A 236 11.63 -13.43 -26.01
C ARG A 236 11.23 -14.29 -27.21
N LYS A 237 9.96 -14.67 -27.29
CA LYS A 237 9.44 -15.47 -28.42
C LYS A 237 9.64 -14.75 -29.76
N LYS A 238 9.31 -13.45 -29.85
CA LYS A 238 9.56 -12.64 -31.06
C LYS A 238 11.03 -12.56 -31.44
N MET A 239 11.93 -12.43 -30.46
CA MET A 239 13.38 -12.42 -30.72
C MET A 239 13.88 -13.78 -31.22
N GLU A 240 13.37 -14.88 -30.66
CA GLU A 240 13.67 -16.24 -31.11
C GLU A 240 13.14 -16.51 -32.52
N ASP A 241 11.90 -16.12 -32.81
CA ASP A 241 11.29 -16.29 -34.13
C ASP A 241 12.05 -15.47 -35.19
N ALA A 242 12.44 -14.23 -34.88
CA ALA A 242 13.28 -13.41 -35.77
C ALA A 242 14.69 -13.98 -35.97
N LEU A 243 15.24 -14.70 -34.99
CA LEU A 243 16.50 -15.43 -35.16
C LEU A 243 16.32 -16.67 -36.03
N ARG A 244 15.23 -17.43 -35.86
CA ARG A 244 14.90 -18.58 -36.70
C ARG A 244 14.71 -18.18 -38.16
N GLU A 245 14.00 -17.08 -38.41
CA GLU A 245 13.82 -16.57 -39.78
C GLU A 245 15.17 -16.17 -40.42
N LYS A 246 16.08 -15.57 -39.65
CA LYS A 246 17.44 -15.29 -40.13
C LYS A 246 18.26 -16.56 -40.34
N GLU A 247 18.11 -17.57 -39.48
CA GLU A 247 18.72 -18.89 -39.64
C GLU A 247 18.25 -19.54 -40.96
N GLU A 248 16.95 -19.56 -41.22
CA GLU A 248 16.33 -20.14 -42.42
C GLU A 248 16.74 -19.40 -43.69
N ARG A 249 16.74 -18.05 -43.69
CA ARG A 249 17.21 -17.25 -44.83
C ARG A 249 18.68 -17.52 -45.18
N LEU A 250 19.53 -17.68 -44.16
CA LEU A 250 20.94 -18.03 -44.38
C LEU A 250 21.10 -19.46 -44.93
N GLN A 251 20.32 -20.41 -44.44
CA GLN A 251 20.33 -21.79 -44.96
C GLN A 251 19.87 -21.84 -46.42
N LEU A 252 18.80 -21.13 -46.77
CA LEU A 252 18.32 -21.02 -48.15
C LEU A 252 19.35 -20.39 -49.08
N ALA A 253 20.05 -19.34 -48.62
CA ALA A 253 21.13 -18.73 -49.39
C ALA A 253 22.29 -19.71 -49.67
N ILE A 254 22.67 -20.53 -48.69
CA ILE A 254 23.70 -21.57 -48.86
C ILE A 254 23.26 -22.64 -49.87
N VAL A 255 21.98 -23.03 -49.87
CA VAL A 255 21.44 -24.04 -50.79
C VAL A 255 21.34 -23.50 -52.22
N ASN A 256 20.92 -22.24 -52.42
CA ASN A 256 20.81 -21.63 -53.74
C ASN A 256 22.17 -21.31 -54.38
N ASP A 257 23.20 -21.01 -53.59
CA ASP A 257 24.56 -20.74 -54.11
C ASP A 257 25.29 -22.02 -54.57
N GLY A 258 24.72 -23.19 -54.28
CA GLY A 258 25.21 -24.51 -54.70
C GLY A 258 25.04 -24.84 -56.19
N SER A 259 24.44 -23.95 -56.99
CA SER A 259 24.39 -24.10 -58.46
C SER A 259 25.69 -23.72 -59.17
N THR A 260 26.69 -23.23 -58.44
CA THR A 260 28.02 -22.89 -58.97
C THR A 260 29.04 -23.80 -58.29
N SER A 261 29.95 -24.42 -59.04
CA SER A 261 30.92 -25.42 -58.56
C SER A 261 31.86 -24.87 -57.48
N LEU A 262 31.41 -24.78 -56.23
CA LEU A 262 32.24 -24.41 -55.08
C LEU A 262 33.07 -25.61 -54.64
N SER A 263 34.38 -25.39 -54.46
CA SER A 263 35.27 -26.43 -53.93
C SER A 263 34.83 -26.88 -52.54
N PHE A 264 34.97 -28.17 -52.24
CA PHE A 264 34.59 -28.79 -50.97
C PHE A 264 35.16 -28.03 -49.74
N GLY A 265 36.35 -27.43 -49.88
CA GLY A 265 36.98 -26.60 -48.86
C GLY A 265 36.23 -25.28 -48.59
N ALA A 266 35.70 -24.63 -49.62
CA ALA A 266 34.91 -23.40 -49.50
C ALA A 266 33.57 -23.66 -48.79
N ALA A 267 32.92 -24.79 -49.10
CA ALA A 267 31.69 -25.21 -48.43
C ALA A 267 31.90 -25.51 -46.93
N ILE A 268 33.01 -26.16 -46.58
CA ILE A 268 33.39 -26.42 -45.17
C ILE A 268 33.66 -25.10 -44.42
N TYR A 269 34.34 -24.15 -45.07
CA TYR A 269 34.65 -22.86 -44.47
C TYR A 269 33.38 -22.01 -44.26
N ALA A 270 32.51 -21.96 -45.26
CA ALA A 270 31.20 -21.29 -45.18
C ALA A 270 30.33 -21.90 -44.06
N SER A 271 30.29 -23.23 -43.93
CA SER A 271 29.59 -23.92 -42.84
C SER A 271 30.17 -23.58 -41.45
N ARG A 272 31.49 -23.53 -41.31
CA ARG A 272 32.14 -23.12 -40.05
C ARG A 272 31.87 -21.65 -39.72
N PHE A 273 31.91 -20.78 -40.72
CA PHE A 273 31.63 -19.34 -40.57
C PHE A 273 30.17 -19.10 -40.14
N ALA A 274 29.21 -19.70 -40.84
CA ALA A 274 27.79 -19.64 -40.49
C ALA A 274 27.55 -20.15 -39.06
N ARG A 275 28.14 -21.30 -38.69
CA ARG A 275 28.03 -21.86 -37.34
C ARG A 275 28.60 -20.95 -36.25
N ASN A 276 29.69 -20.24 -36.53
CA ASN A 276 30.30 -19.31 -35.59
C ASN A 276 29.47 -18.02 -35.45
N MET A 277 28.96 -17.48 -36.56
CA MET A 277 27.98 -16.38 -36.55
C MET A 277 26.73 -16.76 -35.75
N MET A 278 26.24 -17.99 -35.90
CA MET A 278 25.08 -18.48 -35.17
C MET A 278 25.31 -18.54 -33.65
N ARG A 279 26.49 -18.96 -33.22
CA ARG A 279 26.87 -18.91 -31.80
C ARG A 279 26.93 -17.49 -31.27
N ILE A 280 27.42 -16.53 -32.05
CA ILE A 280 27.49 -15.12 -31.67
C ILE A 280 26.08 -14.52 -31.56
N LEU A 281 25.18 -14.79 -32.51
CA LEU A 281 23.79 -14.33 -32.45
C LEU A 281 23.05 -14.89 -31.24
N ARG A 282 23.19 -16.19 -30.95
CA ARG A 282 22.60 -16.81 -29.74
C ARG A 282 23.20 -16.24 -28.45
N ARG A 283 24.50 -15.96 -28.42
CA ARG A 283 25.17 -15.37 -27.25
C ARG A 283 24.75 -13.92 -27.01
N ASN A 284 24.54 -13.14 -28.07
CA ASN A 284 24.08 -11.77 -27.96
C ASN A 284 22.59 -11.69 -27.59
N ALA A 285 21.77 -12.59 -28.13
CA ALA A 285 20.35 -12.70 -27.78
C ALA A 285 20.15 -13.18 -26.34
N THR A 286 20.91 -14.17 -25.88
CA THR A 286 20.89 -14.59 -24.46
C THR A 286 21.38 -13.50 -23.53
N ARG A 287 22.38 -12.69 -23.93
CA ARG A 287 22.84 -11.53 -23.15
C ARG A 287 21.78 -10.43 -23.08
N LYS A 288 21.06 -10.16 -24.17
CA LYS A 288 19.93 -9.21 -24.21
C LYS A 288 18.72 -9.72 -23.42
N ALA A 289 18.43 -11.01 -23.46
CA ALA A 289 17.39 -11.65 -22.66
C ALA A 289 17.72 -11.64 -21.15
N ARG A 290 18.99 -11.87 -20.77
CA ARG A 290 19.45 -11.76 -19.38
C ARG A 290 19.41 -10.33 -18.84
N LEU A 291 19.61 -9.32 -19.70
CA LEU A 291 19.43 -7.91 -19.33
C LEU A 291 17.96 -7.55 -19.07
N GLN A 292 17.02 -8.21 -19.76
CA GLN A 292 15.58 -8.09 -19.50
C GLN A 292 15.09 -8.95 -18.32
N GLU A 293 15.87 -9.96 -17.91
CA GLU A 293 15.53 -10.87 -16.83
C GLU A 293 15.94 -10.29 -15.47
N ARG A 294 15.09 -9.40 -14.95
CA ARG A 294 15.09 -8.98 -13.54
C ARG A 294 13.69 -9.04 -12.91
N VAL A 295 12.85 -9.96 -13.36
CA VAL A 295 11.56 -10.23 -12.73
C VAL A 295 11.64 -11.61 -12.07
N PRO A 296 12.11 -11.72 -10.80
CA PRO A 296 12.24 -13.01 -10.14
C PRO A 296 10.91 -13.76 -10.06
N ALA A 297 10.95 -15.09 -10.19
CA ALA A 297 9.77 -15.97 -10.19
C ALA A 297 8.88 -15.83 -8.92
N ARG A 298 9.43 -15.32 -7.81
CA ARG A 298 8.69 -14.96 -6.59
C ARG A 298 7.75 -13.76 -6.73
N LEU A 299 7.75 -13.04 -7.86
CA LEU A 299 6.81 -11.95 -8.15
C LEU A 299 5.43 -12.46 -8.62
N LEU A 300 5.29 -13.75 -8.88
CA LEU A 300 4.09 -14.34 -9.48
C LEU A 300 3.20 -15.10 -8.50
N GLN A 301 3.55 -15.16 -7.21
CA GLN A 301 2.64 -15.76 -6.22
C GLN A 301 1.35 -14.93 -6.16
N LYS A 302 0.25 -15.58 -6.54
CA LYS A 302 -1.08 -15.00 -6.52
C LYS A 302 -1.43 -14.61 -5.08
N PRO A 303 -1.80 -13.35 -4.80
CA PRO A 303 -2.31 -12.97 -3.49
C PRO A 303 -3.50 -13.85 -3.09
N ALA A 304 -3.63 -14.15 -1.79
CA ALA A 304 -4.73 -14.95 -1.29
C ALA A 304 -6.07 -14.29 -1.66
N GLU A 305 -7.00 -15.08 -2.18
CA GLU A 305 -8.35 -14.58 -2.43
C GLU A 305 -9.11 -14.54 -1.11
N PRO A 306 -9.85 -13.45 -0.81
CA PRO A 306 -10.72 -13.45 0.35
C PRO A 306 -11.80 -14.52 0.13
N ASN A 307 -11.96 -15.41 1.09
CA ASN A 307 -12.90 -16.51 0.96
C ASN A 307 -14.30 -16.05 1.32
N PHE A 308 -15.01 -15.47 0.36
CA PHE A 308 -16.40 -15.04 0.54
C PHE A 308 -17.40 -16.17 0.23
N SER A 309 -17.02 -17.44 0.37
CA SER A 309 -18.01 -18.52 0.38
C SER A 309 -18.75 -18.43 1.71
N ALA A 310 -19.91 -17.80 1.71
CA ALA A 310 -20.95 -18.26 2.62
C ALA A 310 -21.13 -19.73 2.27
N GLU A 311 -20.88 -20.63 3.22
CA GLU A 311 -21.53 -21.93 3.16
C GLU A 311 -23.02 -21.62 3.03
N GLU A 312 -23.61 -21.98 1.90
CA GLU A 312 -25.05 -22.01 1.72
C GLU A 312 -25.59 -23.05 2.71
N GLN A 313 -25.90 -22.63 3.93
CA GLN A 313 -26.74 -23.34 4.89
C GLN A 313 -27.66 -22.36 5.60
#